data_AF-A0A4V2Y7J8-F1
#
_entry.id   AF-A0A4V2Y7J8-F1
#
_cell.length_a   1.000
_cell.length_b   1.000
_cell.length_c   1.000
_cell.angle_alpha   90.00
_cell.angle_beta   90.00
_cell.angle_gamma   90.00
#
_symmetry.space_group_name_H-M   'P 1'
#
loop_
_entity.id
_entity.type
_entity.pdbx_description
1 polymer ?
#
loop_
_entity_poly.entity_id
_entity_poly.type
_entity_poly.pdbx_seq_one_letter_code
_entity_poly.pdbx_strand_id
1 'polypeptide(L)'
;MTLACRLLGHRPRFTSEGNTLVWTCDRGCGAGGSKEYETALDAARYARAFDREDREDLGRRAPLIGLFPLRLLRAFRNRPRSGPEGGRGGGQRS
;
A
#
# COMPACT_ATOMS: atom_id res chain seq x y z
N MET A 1 -7.98 -15.93 4.79
CA MET A 1 -7.04 -14.80 4.95
C MET A 1 -5.73 -15.11 4.21
N THR A 2 -5.43 -14.45 3.09
CA THR A 2 -4.27 -14.74 2.22
C THR A 2 -3.12 -13.76 2.46
N LEU A 3 -1.88 -14.15 2.12
CA LEU A 3 -0.68 -13.31 2.30
C LEU A 3 -0.80 -11.96 1.57
N ALA A 4 -1.40 -11.97 0.37
CA ALA A 4 -1.66 -10.76 -0.40
C ALA A 4 -2.54 -9.75 0.36
N CYS A 5 -3.53 -10.22 1.13
CA CYS A 5 -4.37 -9.32 1.94
C CYS A 5 -3.66 -8.75 3.16
N ARG A 6 -2.65 -9.45 3.70
CA ARG A 6 -1.81 -8.92 4.79
C ARG A 6 -0.81 -7.86 4.30
N LEU A 7 -0.25 -8.05 3.10
CA LEU A 7 0.76 -7.16 2.54
C LEU A 7 0.17 -5.91 1.87
N LEU A 8 -1.00 -6.04 1.23
CA LEU A 8 -1.61 -4.99 0.40
C LEU A 8 -2.97 -4.52 0.95
N GLY A 9 -3.40 -5.00 2.12
CA GLY A 9 -4.74 -4.77 2.68
C GLY A 9 -5.83 -5.66 2.07
N HIS A 10 -7.07 -5.59 2.57
CA HIS A 10 -8.20 -6.24 1.89
C HIS A 10 -8.65 -5.40 0.69
N ARG A 11 -9.13 -6.04 -0.37
CA ARG A 11 -9.74 -5.37 -1.54
C ARG A 11 -11.21 -5.77 -1.65
N PRO A 12 -12.12 -5.14 -0.90
CA PRO A 12 -13.55 -5.42 -1.00
C PRO A 12 -14.13 -4.88 -2.31
N ARG A 13 -14.84 -5.72 -3.06
CA ARG A 13 -15.67 -5.34 -4.19
C ARG A 13 -17.13 -5.36 -3.76
N PHE A 14 -17.84 -4.27 -4.00
CA PHE A 14 -19.22 -4.09 -3.60
C PHE A 14 -20.16 -4.24 -4.80
N THR A 15 -21.19 -5.06 -4.65
CA THR A 15 -22.22 -5.32 -5.67
C THR A 15 -23.59 -5.35 -5.00
N SER A 16 -24.64 -4.98 -5.72
CA SER A 16 -26.01 -5.08 -5.22
C SER A 16 -26.75 -6.22 -5.90
N GLU A 17 -27.40 -7.07 -5.13
CA GLU A 17 -28.32 -8.11 -5.57
C GLU A 17 -29.70 -7.81 -4.98
N GLY A 18 -30.59 -7.24 -5.79
CA GLY A 18 -31.89 -6.76 -5.31
C GLY A 18 -31.73 -5.74 -4.18
N ASN A 19 -32.35 -6.05 -3.03
CA ASN A 19 -32.30 -5.25 -1.80
C ASN A 19 -31.05 -5.51 -0.94
N THR A 20 -30.15 -6.39 -1.38
CA THR A 20 -28.98 -6.80 -0.62
C THR A 20 -27.71 -6.25 -1.23
N LEU A 21 -26.91 -5.55 -0.44
CA LEU A 21 -25.54 -5.21 -0.75
C LEU A 21 -24.65 -6.39 -0.38
N VAL A 22 -23.87 -6.89 -1.32
CA VAL A 22 -22.89 -7.95 -1.12
C VAL A 22 -21.51 -7.37 -1.36
N TRP A 23 -20.53 -7.76 -0.55
CA TRP A 23 -19.14 -7.47 -0.83
C TRP A 23 -18.25 -8.67 -0.62
N THR A 24 -17.27 -8.82 -1.52
CA THR A 24 -16.31 -9.92 -1.44
C THR A 24 -14.91 -9.41 -1.73
N CYS A 25 -13.91 -10.05 -1.14
CA CYS A 25 -12.54 -9.68 -1.42
C CYS A 25 -12.10 -10.25 -2.78
N ASP A 26 -11.80 -9.35 -3.72
CA ASP A 26 -11.29 -9.65 -5.06
C ASP A 26 -10.00 -10.49 -5.05
N ARG A 27 -9.23 -10.41 -3.96
CA ARG A 27 -8.00 -11.20 -3.73
C ARG A 27 -8.26 -12.64 -3.24
N GLY A 28 -9.52 -13.08 -3.21
CA GLY A 28 -9.90 -14.46 -2.90
C GLY A 28 -9.64 -14.90 -1.46
N CYS A 29 -9.49 -13.96 -0.52
CA CYS A 29 -9.11 -14.30 0.86
C CYS A 29 -10.26 -14.83 1.74
N GLY A 30 -11.48 -14.82 1.21
CA GLY A 30 -12.71 -15.17 1.93
C GLY A 30 -13.28 -14.06 2.81
N ALA A 31 -12.65 -12.89 2.88
CA ALA A 31 -13.25 -11.74 3.54
C ALA A 31 -14.36 -11.16 2.68
N GLY A 32 -15.55 -11.03 3.23
CA GLY A 32 -16.74 -10.56 2.55
C GLY A 32 -17.93 -10.57 3.48
N GLY A 33 -19.06 -10.06 3.02
CA GLY A 33 -20.29 -10.04 3.78
C GLY A 33 -21.46 -9.57 2.92
N SER A 34 -22.62 -9.55 3.53
CA SER A 34 -23.83 -8.99 2.93
C SER A 34 -24.54 -8.10 3.93
N LYS A 35 -25.32 -7.14 3.40
CA LYS A 35 -26.16 -6.24 4.17
C LYS A 35 -27.44 -6.00 3.40
N GLU A 36 -28.56 -6.29 4.05
CA GLU A 36 -29.87 -6.04 3.49
C GLU A 36 -30.32 -4.59 3.76
N TYR A 37 -31.01 -4.03 2.78
CA TYR A 37 -31.60 -2.71 2.81
C TYR A 37 -33.09 -2.82 2.51
N GLU A 38 -33.84 -1.78 2.87
CA GLU A 38 -35.29 -1.74 2.66
C GLU A 38 -35.64 -1.71 1.16
N THR A 39 -34.82 -1.06 0.34
CA THR A 39 -35.04 -0.97 -1.10
C THR A 39 -33.82 -1.43 -1.91
N ALA A 40 -34.10 -1.96 -3.11
CA ALA A 40 -33.05 -2.28 -4.08
C ALA A 40 -32.29 -1.06 -4.58
N LEU A 41 -32.95 0.10 -4.58
CA LEU A 41 -32.35 1.37 -4.99
C LEU A 41 -31.31 1.84 -3.97
N ASP A 42 -31.58 1.66 -2.67
CA ASP A 42 -30.61 1.95 -1.62
C ASP A 42 -29.40 1.01 -1.70
N ALA A 43 -29.63 -0.30 -1.82
CA ALA A 43 -28.55 -1.27 -1.97
C ALA A 43 -27.65 -0.94 -3.17
N ALA A 44 -28.24 -0.60 -4.32
CA ALA A 44 -27.49 -0.20 -5.52
C ALA A 44 -26.75 1.15 -5.36
N ARG A 45 -27.37 2.13 -4.68
CA ARG A 45 -26.75 3.43 -4.39
C ARG A 45 -25.51 3.24 -3.52
N TYR A 46 -25.62 2.47 -2.45
CA TYR A 46 -24.49 2.20 -1.56
C TYR A 46 -23.41 1.37 -2.25
N ALA A 47 -23.77 0.34 -3.02
CA ALA A 47 -22.80 -0.45 -3.79
C ALA A 47 -21.93 0.44 -4.70
N ARG A 48 -22.56 1.37 -5.43
CA ARG A 48 -21.85 2.30 -6.32
C ARG A 48 -20.99 3.31 -5.58
N ALA A 49 -21.48 3.80 -4.44
CA ALA A 49 -20.72 4.74 -3.60
C ALA A 49 -19.45 4.08 -3.06
N PHE A 50 -19.56 2.87 -2.50
CA PHE A 50 -18.43 2.14 -1.95
C PHE A 50 -17.44 1.64 -3.01
N ASP A 51 -17.89 1.21 -4.20
CA ASP A 51 -16.97 0.83 -5.28
C ASP A 51 -16.15 2.04 -5.79
N ARG A 52 -16.75 3.25 -5.84
CA ARG A 52 -16.03 4.46 -6.23
C ARG A 52 -14.97 4.83 -5.20
N GLU A 53 -15.33 4.91 -3.92
CA GLU A 53 -14.42 5.31 -2.86
C GLU A 53 -13.26 4.31 -2.68
N ASP A 54 -13.51 2.99 -2.80
CA ASP A 54 -12.45 1.96 -2.77
C ASP A 54 -11.46 2.15 -3.93
N ARG A 55 -11.94 2.46 -5.14
CA ARG A 55 -11.07 2.72 -6.29
C ARG A 55 -10.21 3.97 -6.10
N GLU A 56 -10.74 5.00 -5.45
CA GLU A 56 -10.01 6.23 -5.13
C GLU A 56 -9.01 6.03 -3.98
N ASP A 57 -9.36 5.28 -2.93
CA ASP A 57 -8.45 4.92 -1.84
C ASP A 57 -7.30 4.01 -2.33
N LEU A 58 -7.57 3.08 -3.26
CA LEU A 58 -6.53 2.26 -3.92
C LEU A 58 -5.51 3.11 -4.69
N GLY A 59 -5.95 4.17 -5.36
CA GLY A 59 -5.06 5.12 -6.01
C GLY A 59 -4.20 5.90 -5.02
N ARG A 60 -4.71 6.14 -3.81
CA ARG A 60 -4.04 6.88 -2.74
C ARG A 60 -3.13 6.00 -1.86
N ARG A 61 -3.46 4.71 -1.71
CA ARG A 61 -2.67 3.68 -1.01
C ARG A 61 -1.76 2.86 -1.92
N ALA A 62 -1.70 3.14 -3.22
CA ALA A 62 -0.68 2.60 -4.11
C ALA A 62 0.71 3.00 -3.56
N PRO A 63 1.52 2.03 -3.10
CA PRO A 63 2.67 2.34 -2.29
C PRO A 63 3.77 2.90 -3.19
N LEU A 64 4.05 4.19 -3.01
CA LEU A 64 5.41 4.71 -3.13
C LEU A 64 6.37 4.10 -2.08
N ILE A 65 5.91 3.11 -1.30
CA ILE A 65 6.68 2.32 -0.33
C ILE A 65 7.36 1.10 -0.99
N GLY A 66 7.48 1.08 -2.32
CA GLY A 66 8.41 0.19 -3.05
C GLY A 66 9.80 0.79 -3.31
N LEU A 67 10.01 2.09 -3.02
CA LEU A 67 11.23 2.82 -3.39
C LEU A 67 12.21 3.06 -2.25
N PHE A 68 11.89 2.58 -1.04
CA PHE A 68 12.76 2.74 0.11
C PHE A 68 14.01 1.82 0.15
N PRO A 69 14.04 0.60 -0.43
CA PRO A 69 15.26 -0.23 -0.40
C PRO A 69 16.35 0.29 -1.33
N LEU A 70 15.97 0.85 -2.50
CA LEU A 70 16.92 1.29 -3.52
C LEU A 70 17.61 2.62 -3.18
N ARG A 71 16.98 3.48 -2.37
CA ARG A 71 17.61 4.73 -1.91
C ARG A 71 18.71 4.48 -0.88
N LEU A 72 18.55 3.47 -0.02
CA LEU A 72 19.60 3.04 0.93
C LEU A 72 20.80 2.43 0.20
N LEU A 73 20.58 1.59 -0.82
CA LEU A 73 21.66 0.96 -1.58
C LEU A 73 22.52 1.99 -2.35
N ARG A 74 21.91 3.09 -2.80
CA ARG A 74 22.61 4.17 -3.52
C ARG A 74 23.49 5.03 -2.59
N ALA A 75 23.07 5.23 -1.33
CA ALA A 75 23.87 5.95 -0.33
C ALA A 75 25.12 5.17 0.09
N PHE A 76 25.03 3.84 0.19
CA PHE A 76 26.20 3.00 0.50
C PHE A 76 27.21 2.89 -0.64
N ARG A 77 26.76 2.95 -1.90
CA ARG A 77 27.65 2.92 -3.08
C ARG A 77 28.42 4.21 -3.32
N ASN A 78 28.01 5.33 -2.71
CA ASN A 78 28.67 6.62 -2.90
C ASN A 78 29.55 7.03 -1.70
N ARG A 79 29.98 6.07 -0.87
CA ARG A 79 30.97 6.34 0.17
C ARG A 79 32.36 6.28 -0.48
N PRO A 80 33.08 7.40 -0.65
CA PRO A 80 34.48 7.33 -1.07
C PRO A 80 35.28 6.55 -0.02
N ARG A 81 36.19 5.70 -0.50
CA ARG A 81 37.18 4.97 0.30
C ARG A 81 38.13 5.95 0.99
N SER A 82 37.71 6.56 2.09
CA SER A 82 38.65 7.11 3.07
C SER A 82 39.26 5.91 3.82
N GLY A 83 40.36 5.40 3.28
CA GLY A 83 41.20 4.39 3.91
C GLY A 83 41.94 4.96 5.15
N PRO A 84 42.41 4.10 6.06
CA PRO A 84 43.13 4.50 7.27
C PRO A 84 44.65 4.47 7.05
N GLU A 85 45.35 5.59 7.27
CA GLU A 85 46.80 5.71 7.46
C GLU A 85 47.05 7.14 8.00
N GLY A 86 47.76 7.44 9.08
CA GLY A 86 48.89 6.75 9.68
C GLY A 86 50.21 7.44 9.29
N GLY A 87 50.63 8.50 10.02
CA GLY A 87 52.06 8.83 10.12
C GLY A 87 52.55 10.27 9.83
N ARG A 88 53.11 10.88 10.90
CA ARG A 88 54.36 11.69 11.02
C ARG A 88 54.68 12.91 10.12
N GLY A 89 55.16 13.95 10.83
CA GLY A 89 56.12 14.98 10.38
C GLY A 89 55.42 16.27 9.94
N GLY A 90 55.57 17.44 10.57
CA GLY A 90 56.77 18.10 11.09
C GLY A 90 57.02 19.33 10.22
N GLY A 91 57.03 20.55 10.77
CA GLY A 91 57.39 21.73 9.96
C GLY A 91 56.75 23.08 10.32
N GLN A 92 57.22 23.66 11.42
CA GLN A 92 57.48 25.09 11.72
C GLN A 92 57.41 26.20 10.64
N ARG A 93 57.30 27.44 11.17
CA ARG A 93 57.30 28.83 10.63
C ARG A 93 55.94 29.43 10.25
N SER A 94 55.62 30.67 10.62
CA SER A 94 56.48 31.80 10.97
C SER A 94 55.85 32.76 11.98
#